data_AF-A0A9P3Q9Y4-F1
#
_entry.id   AF-A0A9P3Q9Y4-F1
#
_cell.length_a   1.000
_cell.length_b   1.000
_cell.length_c   1.000
_cell.angle_alpha   90.00
_cell.angle_beta   90.00
_cell.angle_gamma   90.00
#
_symmetry.space_group_name_H-M   'P 1'
#
loop_
_entity.id
_entity.type
_entity.pdbx_description
1 polymer ?
#
loop_
_entity_poly.entity_id
_entity_poly.type
_entity_poly.pdbx_seq_one_letter_code
_entity_poly.pdbx_strand_id
1 'polypeptide(L)'
;MLSLRRKRRVPLRATSSLSLRWRVMLLAMSMVALGVVLMSFAVYAVISAALYSDLDNQLQSRAQLLIASGSLAADPGKAIEGTAYSDVNAMLVNPGRSIYTANQPGQTLPVGSPEKAVIRGELFMSRRTASDQRVLAIHLPNGSSLLISKSLKPTDHVMAKLRFVLLMVGGVGVAVAAVAGGMVTRAGLRPVGRLTEAAERVARTDDLRPIPVFGSDELARLTEAFNLMLRALAESRERQARLVTDAGHELRTPLTSLRTNVELLMASMEPGAPRLPEQEMVDLRADVLAQIEELSTLVGDLVDLTRGDAGQVVHEPVDLAEVVDRSLERVRRRRNDIHFDVDVVPWQVYGDSAGLSRAALNLMDNAAKWSPPGGRVGVVLRQLDPSHAELVVSDQGPGIPPQERRLVFERFYRSTSARAMPGSGLGLAIVKQVVLNHGGSLRVEDTDPTAQPPGTSIHVLLPGRPMPPGAYPPAAAEMRHEETGHNENSRGSANVISVDS
;
A
#
# COMPACT_ATOMS: atom_id res chain seq x y z
N MET A 1 19.41 -45.02 23.28
CA MET A 1 18.55 -44.66 24.43
C MET A 1 18.63 -43.15 24.64
N LEU A 2 17.71 -42.38 24.04
CA LEU A 2 17.56 -40.93 24.27
C LEU A 2 16.14 -40.56 23.82
N SER A 3 15.20 -40.51 24.78
CA SER A 3 13.79 -40.21 24.50
C SER A 3 13.56 -38.70 24.53
N LEU A 4 13.37 -38.11 23.35
CA LEU A 4 12.94 -36.74 23.20
C LEU A 4 11.43 -36.65 23.51
N ARG A 5 11.10 -36.22 24.73
CA ARG A 5 9.74 -35.83 25.15
C ARG A 5 9.24 -34.67 24.26
N ARG A 6 8.40 -34.97 23.27
CA ARG A 6 7.56 -33.98 22.57
C ARG A 6 6.59 -33.36 23.59
N LYS A 7 6.84 -32.10 23.97
CA LYS A 7 5.84 -31.26 24.66
C LYS A 7 4.62 -31.12 23.75
N ARG A 8 3.48 -31.69 24.15
CA ARG A 8 2.17 -31.43 23.56
C ARG A 8 1.87 -29.94 23.67
N ARG A 9 1.83 -29.22 22.54
CA ARG A 9 1.28 -27.86 22.49
C ARG A 9 -0.22 -27.95 22.76
N VAL A 10 -0.68 -27.20 23.75
CA VAL A 10 -2.09 -27.00 24.06
C VAL A 10 -2.76 -26.34 22.84
N PRO A 11 -3.92 -26.82 22.35
CA PRO A 11 -4.62 -26.11 21.29
C PRO A 11 -5.17 -24.80 21.87
N LEU A 12 -4.68 -23.66 21.36
CA LEU A 12 -5.31 -22.37 21.58
C LEU A 12 -6.78 -22.49 21.14
N ARG A 13 -7.71 -22.26 22.07
CA ARG A 13 -9.14 -22.19 21.78
C ARG A 13 -9.34 -21.24 20.60
N ALA A 14 -9.84 -21.78 19.50
CA ALA A 14 -10.35 -20.98 18.40
C ALA A 14 -11.54 -20.19 18.95
N THR A 15 -11.30 -18.95 19.37
CA THR A 15 -12.39 -17.97 19.46
C THR A 15 -12.98 -17.90 18.07
N SER A 16 -14.24 -18.31 17.91
CA SER A 16 -14.98 -18.15 16.67
C SER A 16 -14.99 -16.66 16.34
N SER A 17 -14.01 -16.24 15.53
CA SER A 17 -13.93 -14.86 15.10
C SER A 17 -15.09 -14.66 14.13
N LEU A 18 -16.21 -14.16 14.65
CA LEU A 18 -17.33 -13.66 13.84
C LEU A 18 -16.74 -12.87 12.69
N SER A 19 -17.13 -13.21 11.46
CA SER A 19 -16.62 -12.53 10.27
C SER A 19 -16.90 -11.03 10.37
N LEU A 20 -16.07 -10.20 9.75
CA LEU A 20 -16.21 -8.74 9.78
C LEU A 20 -17.66 -8.30 9.45
N ARG A 21 -18.29 -9.04 8.53
CA ARG A 21 -19.70 -8.90 8.14
C ARG A 21 -20.67 -9.01 9.33
N TRP A 22 -20.53 -10.07 10.14
CA TRP A 22 -21.37 -10.26 11.33
C TRP A 22 -21.10 -9.19 12.39
N ARG A 23 -19.85 -8.76 12.56
CA ARG A 23 -19.50 -7.72 13.54
C ARG A 23 -20.14 -6.38 13.21
N VAL A 24 -20.02 -5.92 11.96
CA VAL A 24 -20.61 -4.64 11.52
C VAL A 24 -22.13 -4.66 11.65
N MET A 25 -22.78 -5.76 11.24
CA MET A 25 -24.23 -5.90 11.38
C MET A 25 -24.67 -5.90 12.85
N LEU A 26 -24.00 -6.66 13.73
CA LEU A 26 -24.31 -6.69 15.15
C LEU A 26 -24.11 -5.32 15.82
N LEU A 27 -23.04 -4.60 15.46
CA LEU A 27 -22.79 -3.25 15.97
C LEU A 27 -23.92 -2.28 15.56
N ALA A 28 -24.28 -2.25 14.27
CA ALA A 28 -25.36 -1.39 13.79
C ALA A 28 -26.70 -1.71 14.48
N MET A 29 -27.06 -2.99 14.59
CA MET A 29 -28.28 -3.40 15.31
C MET A 29 -28.24 -3.02 16.78
N SER A 30 -27.09 -3.22 17.45
CA SER A 30 -26.95 -2.90 18.88
C SER A 30 -27.07 -1.40 19.15
N MET A 31 -26.53 -0.57 18.27
CA MET A 31 -26.60 0.89 18.39
C MET A 31 -28.05 1.37 18.21
N VAL A 32 -28.77 0.84 17.22
CA VAL A 32 -30.18 1.16 17.01
C VAL A 32 -31.03 0.65 18.18
N ALA A 33 -30.82 -0.59 18.62
CA ALA A 33 -31.54 -1.17 19.76
C ALA A 33 -31.34 -0.35 21.03
N LEU A 34 -30.11 0.08 21.32
CA LEU A 34 -29.81 0.95 22.45
C LEU A 34 -30.55 2.29 22.35
N GLY A 35 -30.51 2.94 21.18
CA GLY A 35 -31.23 4.19 20.95
C GLY A 35 -32.74 4.05 21.13
N VAL A 36 -33.32 2.96 20.62
CA VAL A 36 -34.76 2.63 20.77
C VAL A 36 -35.12 2.40 22.23
N VAL A 37 -34.30 1.66 22.99
CA VAL A 37 -34.55 1.40 24.42
C VAL A 37 -34.48 2.69 25.23
N LEU A 38 -33.46 3.52 25.01
CA LEU A 38 -33.31 4.80 25.70
C LEU A 38 -34.47 5.76 25.38
N MET A 39 -34.85 5.87 24.10
CA MET A 39 -35.98 6.71 23.68
C MET A 39 -37.30 6.18 24.26
N SER A 40 -37.52 4.86 24.23
CA SER A 40 -38.73 4.25 24.79
C SER A 40 -38.84 4.48 26.29
N PHE A 41 -37.72 4.35 27.02
CA PHE A 41 -37.66 4.65 28.44
C PHE A 41 -37.95 6.13 28.73
N ALA A 42 -37.35 7.04 27.97
CA ALA A 42 -37.57 8.48 28.13
C ALA A 42 -39.04 8.86 27.87
N VAL A 43 -39.63 8.38 26.78
CA VAL A 43 -41.05 8.60 26.44
C VAL A 43 -41.95 8.06 27.54
N TYR A 44 -41.70 6.84 28.02
CA TYR A 44 -42.47 6.24 29.11
C TYR A 44 -42.37 7.05 30.40
N ALA A 45 -41.17 7.47 30.79
CA ALA A 45 -40.93 8.26 32.00
C ALA A 45 -41.62 9.63 31.94
N VAL A 46 -41.53 10.34 30.81
CA VAL A 46 -42.15 11.66 30.61
C VAL A 46 -43.67 11.55 30.65
N ILE A 47 -44.26 10.61 29.91
CA ILE A 47 -45.72 10.46 29.87
C ILE A 47 -46.25 10.00 31.22
N SER A 48 -45.55 9.08 31.90
CA SER A 48 -45.90 8.67 33.26
C SER A 48 -45.90 9.86 34.23
N ALA A 49 -44.81 10.64 34.27
CA ALA A 49 -44.73 11.82 35.11
C ALA A 49 -45.84 12.85 34.80
N ALA A 50 -46.15 13.07 33.51
CA ALA A 50 -47.22 13.96 33.09
C ALA A 50 -48.60 13.48 33.55
N LEU A 51 -48.92 12.19 33.41
CA LEU A 51 -50.22 11.63 33.83
C LEU A 51 -50.40 11.65 35.35
N TYR A 52 -49.36 11.34 36.12
CA TYR A 52 -49.42 11.43 37.58
C TYR A 52 -49.55 12.88 38.05
N SER A 53 -48.86 13.83 37.39
CA SER A 53 -49.01 15.25 37.68
C SER A 53 -50.40 15.77 37.33
N ASP A 54 -50.97 15.35 36.20
CA ASP A 54 -52.33 15.71 35.81
C ASP A 54 -53.35 15.17 36.82
N LEU A 55 -53.19 13.93 37.27
CA LEU A 55 -54.04 13.32 38.29
C LEU A 55 -53.97 14.07 39.62
N ASP A 56 -52.77 14.47 40.05
CA ASP A 56 -52.57 15.29 41.25
C ASP A 56 -53.26 16.66 41.13
N ASN A 57 -53.14 17.31 39.96
CA ASN A 57 -53.78 18.59 39.69
C ASN A 57 -55.31 18.48 39.65
N GLN A 58 -55.86 17.41 39.09
CA GLN A 58 -57.30 17.13 39.09
C GLN A 58 -57.83 16.93 40.51
N LEU A 59 -57.15 16.13 41.35
CA LEU A 59 -57.53 15.92 42.74
C LEU A 59 -57.50 17.23 43.54
N GLN A 60 -56.43 18.02 43.37
CA GLN A 60 -56.30 19.30 44.06
C GLN A 60 -57.37 20.31 43.62
N SER A 61 -57.61 20.44 42.31
CA SER A 61 -58.63 21.34 41.77
C SER A 61 -60.03 20.94 42.27
N ARG A 62 -60.33 19.64 42.34
CA ARG A 62 -61.60 19.14 42.87
C ARG A 62 -61.72 19.43 44.36
N ALA A 63 -60.66 19.23 45.14
CA ALA A 63 -60.64 19.58 46.55
C ALA A 63 -60.91 21.08 46.74
N GLN A 64 -60.21 21.94 46.01
CA GLN A 64 -60.37 23.39 46.09
C GLN A 64 -61.79 23.85 45.75
N LEU A 65 -62.44 23.27 44.73
CA LEU A 65 -63.84 23.57 44.39
C LEU A 65 -64.81 23.18 45.51
N LEU A 66 -64.61 22.03 46.16
CA LEU A 66 -65.44 21.60 47.29
C LEU A 66 -65.26 22.51 48.51
N ILE A 67 -64.03 22.96 48.75
CA ILE A 67 -63.70 23.87 49.85
C ILE A 67 -64.26 25.27 49.59
N ALA A 68 -64.01 25.83 48.39
CA ALA A 68 -64.38 27.20 48.03
C ALA A 68 -65.89 27.38 47.81
N SER A 69 -66.62 26.34 47.39
CA SER A 69 -68.07 26.40 47.20
C SER A 69 -68.86 26.57 48.50
N GLY A 70 -68.23 26.34 49.67
CA GLY A 70 -68.91 26.35 50.98
C GLY A 70 -69.89 25.18 51.17
N SER A 71 -70.03 24.29 50.19
CA SER A 71 -70.96 23.16 50.22
C SER A 71 -70.69 22.19 51.37
N LEU A 72 -69.41 22.01 51.73
CA LEU A 72 -68.98 21.21 52.88
C LEU A 72 -69.47 21.75 54.23
N ALA A 73 -69.74 23.06 54.33
CA ALA A 73 -70.28 23.69 55.54
C ALA A 73 -71.81 23.71 55.55
N ALA A 74 -72.44 23.82 54.38
CA ALA A 74 -73.90 23.91 54.23
C ALA A 74 -74.60 22.53 54.32
N ASP A 75 -74.14 21.55 53.56
CA ASP A 75 -74.66 20.17 53.58
C ASP A 75 -73.51 19.19 53.25
N PRO A 76 -72.68 18.82 54.23
CA PRO A 76 -71.51 17.98 54.01
C PRO A 76 -71.84 16.61 53.43
N GLY A 77 -73.02 16.05 53.75
CA GLY A 77 -73.48 14.77 53.21
C GLY A 77 -73.68 14.84 51.71
N LYS A 78 -74.50 15.80 51.24
CA LYS A 78 -74.77 15.97 49.80
C LYS A 78 -73.54 16.42 49.01
N ALA A 79 -72.67 17.23 49.60
CA ALA A 79 -71.43 17.66 48.93
C ALA A 79 -70.47 16.49 48.67
N ILE A 80 -70.34 15.59 49.64
CA ILE A 80 -69.49 14.40 49.53
C ILE A 80 -70.14 13.36 48.60
N GLU A 81 -71.45 13.12 48.73
CA GLU A 81 -72.22 12.24 47.83
C GLU A 81 -72.18 12.73 46.37
N GLY A 82 -72.36 14.03 46.13
CA GLY A 82 -72.21 14.69 44.84
C GLY A 82 -70.83 14.50 44.19
N THR A 83 -69.80 14.28 45.00
CA THR A 83 -68.43 14.05 44.53
C THR A 83 -68.22 12.62 44.04
N ALA A 84 -68.87 11.63 44.66
CA ALA A 84 -68.81 10.24 44.24
C ALA A 84 -69.39 10.00 42.83
N TYR A 85 -70.33 10.85 42.39
CA TYR A 85 -70.86 10.84 41.02
C TYR A 85 -69.88 11.38 39.95
N SER A 86 -68.72 11.90 40.35
CA SER A 86 -67.73 12.54 39.46
C SER A 86 -66.38 11.79 39.41
N ASP A 87 -66.38 10.46 39.32
CA ASP A 87 -65.17 9.62 39.17
C ASP A 87 -64.15 9.68 40.31
N VAL A 88 -64.59 10.07 41.50
CA VAL A 88 -63.73 10.39 42.63
C VAL A 88 -64.39 9.91 43.93
N ASN A 89 -63.66 9.21 44.78
CA ASN A 89 -64.10 8.91 46.14
C ASN A 89 -63.78 10.10 47.04
N ALA A 90 -64.65 10.40 48.01
CA ALA A 90 -64.45 11.49 48.95
C ALA A 90 -64.84 11.09 50.37
N MET A 91 -64.10 11.60 51.34
CA MET A 91 -64.36 11.40 52.76
C MET A 91 -64.06 12.69 53.51
N LEU A 92 -65.03 13.16 54.30
CA LEU A 92 -64.88 14.30 55.20
C LEU A 92 -64.90 13.81 56.64
N VAL A 93 -63.86 14.13 57.40
CA VAL A 93 -63.74 13.81 58.82
C VAL A 93 -63.86 15.10 59.63
N ASN A 94 -64.95 15.22 60.40
CA ASN A 94 -65.13 16.32 61.34
C ASN A 94 -64.75 15.85 62.77
N PRO A 95 -63.80 16.51 63.46
CA PRO A 95 -63.37 16.10 64.79
C PRO A 95 -64.55 16.04 65.78
N GLY A 96 -64.77 14.87 66.38
CA GLY A 96 -65.79 14.67 67.41
C GLY A 96 -67.25 14.80 66.96
N ARG A 97 -67.54 14.92 65.65
CA ARG A 97 -68.92 15.08 65.13
C ARG A 97 -69.37 13.92 64.27
N SER A 98 -68.78 13.76 63.09
CA SER A 98 -69.27 12.83 62.06
C SER A 98 -68.23 12.59 60.97
N ILE A 99 -68.31 11.42 60.33
CA ILE A 99 -67.54 11.06 59.14
C ILE A 99 -68.53 10.90 58.00
N TYR A 100 -68.34 11.66 56.92
CA TYR A 100 -69.10 11.52 55.69
C TYR A 100 -68.21 10.85 54.66
N THR A 101 -68.69 9.77 54.04
CA THR A 101 -67.93 9.04 53.03
C THR A 101 -68.83 8.77 51.83
N ALA A 102 -68.33 9.05 50.64
CA ALA A 102 -68.96 8.65 49.40
C ALA A 102 -67.90 7.99 48.51
N ASN A 103 -68.14 6.71 48.21
CA ASN A 103 -67.27 5.92 47.37
C ASN A 103 -68.01 5.52 46.10
N GLN A 104 -67.28 5.33 45.02
CA GLN A 104 -67.79 4.65 43.84
C GLN A 104 -68.13 3.18 44.14
N PRO A 105 -69.10 2.59 43.42
CA PRO A 105 -69.47 1.19 43.60
C PRO A 105 -68.26 0.24 43.55
N GLY A 106 -68.11 -0.61 44.58
CA GLY A 106 -67.03 -1.59 44.67
C GLY A 106 -65.64 -1.02 44.99
N GLN A 107 -65.53 0.28 45.34
CA GLN A 107 -64.30 0.91 45.78
C GLN A 107 -64.38 1.37 47.24
N THR A 108 -63.24 1.43 47.91
CA THR A 108 -63.11 2.03 49.24
C THR A 108 -61.94 3.00 49.23
N LEU A 109 -62.12 4.16 49.84
CA LEU A 109 -61.05 5.15 49.97
C LEU A 109 -59.97 4.61 50.93
N PRO A 110 -58.72 4.40 50.49
CA PRO A 110 -57.69 3.81 51.33
C PRO A 110 -57.11 4.86 52.29
N VAL A 111 -57.30 4.65 53.59
CA VAL A 111 -56.79 5.53 54.66
C VAL A 111 -55.60 4.88 55.36
N GLY A 112 -54.39 5.37 55.09
CA GLY A 112 -53.14 4.90 55.70
C GLY A 112 -52.60 5.84 56.78
N SER A 113 -51.36 5.60 57.21
CA SER A 113 -50.70 6.41 58.24
C SER A 113 -50.58 7.90 57.88
N PRO A 114 -50.22 8.29 56.64
CA PRO A 114 -50.12 9.71 56.27
C PRO A 114 -51.48 10.40 56.29
N GLU A 115 -52.54 9.73 55.82
CA GLU A 115 -53.89 10.27 55.83
C GLU A 115 -54.42 10.42 57.28
N LYS A 116 -54.09 9.49 58.18
CA LYS A 116 -54.41 9.61 59.61
C LYS A 116 -53.67 10.77 60.28
N ALA A 117 -52.41 11.01 59.92
CA ALA A 117 -51.65 12.17 60.41
C ALA A 117 -52.28 13.50 59.95
N VAL A 118 -52.80 13.57 58.72
CA VAL A 118 -53.59 14.72 58.24
C VAL A 118 -54.88 14.89 59.04
N ILE A 119 -55.61 13.78 59.31
CA ILE A 119 -56.83 13.81 60.14
C ILE A 119 -56.55 14.31 61.56
N ARG A 120 -55.39 13.96 62.14
CA ARG A 120 -54.95 14.44 63.46
C ARG A 120 -54.41 15.87 63.45
N GLY A 121 -54.25 16.51 62.28
CA GLY A 121 -53.65 17.83 62.15
C GLY A 121 -52.13 17.86 62.28
N GLU A 122 -51.46 16.70 62.29
CA GLU A 122 -49.99 16.59 62.32
C GLU A 122 -49.36 16.95 60.96
N LEU A 123 -50.12 16.74 59.87
CA LEU A 123 -49.73 17.09 58.51
C LEU A 123 -50.82 17.96 57.87
N PHE A 124 -50.41 19.03 57.18
CA PHE A 124 -51.36 19.86 56.44
C PHE A 124 -51.94 19.14 55.22
N MET A 125 -51.12 18.38 54.51
CA MET A 125 -51.52 17.66 53.31
C MET A 125 -50.72 16.37 53.09
N SER A 126 -51.33 15.38 52.45
CA SER A 126 -50.69 14.14 52.00
C SER A 126 -51.11 13.82 50.57
N ARG A 127 -50.15 13.35 49.76
CA ARG A 127 -50.40 12.77 48.43
C ARG A 127 -49.76 11.40 48.38
N ARG A 128 -50.55 10.37 48.12
CA ARG A 128 -50.06 8.99 48.13
C ARG A 128 -50.77 8.15 47.11
N THR A 129 -50.04 7.19 46.53
CA THR A 129 -50.64 6.11 45.75
C THR A 129 -50.86 4.90 46.65
N ALA A 130 -52.10 4.39 46.71
CA ALA A 130 -52.50 3.29 47.57
C ALA A 130 -53.66 2.51 46.93
N SER A 131 -53.60 1.17 46.96
CA SER A 131 -54.68 0.30 46.46
C SER A 131 -55.18 0.66 45.05
N ASP A 132 -54.26 0.90 44.11
CA ASP A 132 -54.54 1.37 42.74
C ASP A 132 -55.34 2.67 42.66
N GLN A 133 -55.18 3.53 43.67
CA GLN A 133 -55.77 4.85 43.70
C GLN A 133 -54.73 5.89 44.05
N ARG A 134 -54.89 7.08 43.48
CA ARG A 134 -54.17 8.27 43.92
C ARG A 134 -55.03 8.99 44.95
N VAL A 135 -54.48 9.22 46.13
CA VAL A 135 -55.16 9.79 47.30
C VAL A 135 -54.55 11.15 47.61
N LEU A 136 -55.41 12.13 47.85
CA LEU A 136 -55.09 13.45 48.38
C LEU A 136 -55.85 13.64 49.69
N ALA A 137 -55.13 13.99 50.76
CA ALA A 137 -55.71 14.39 52.03
C ALA A 137 -55.30 15.82 52.37
N ILE A 138 -56.24 16.64 52.85
CA ILE A 138 -56.02 18.03 53.23
C ILE A 138 -56.69 18.30 54.58
N HIS A 139 -55.93 18.88 55.52
CA HIS A 139 -56.45 19.40 56.78
C HIS A 139 -56.98 20.82 56.57
N LEU A 140 -58.21 21.09 56.98
CA LEU A 140 -58.88 22.38 56.80
C LEU A 140 -58.71 23.31 58.01
N PRO A 141 -58.78 24.63 57.82
CA PRO A 141 -58.67 25.60 58.93
C PRO A 141 -59.76 25.48 60.00
N ASN A 142 -60.91 24.88 59.67
CA ASN A 142 -62.01 24.62 60.60
C ASN A 142 -61.80 23.34 61.45
N GLY A 143 -60.63 22.69 61.33
CA GLY A 143 -60.27 21.45 62.01
C GLY A 143 -60.75 20.18 61.33
N SER A 144 -61.57 20.24 60.28
CA SER A 144 -61.97 19.06 59.53
C SER A 144 -60.90 18.61 58.52
N SER A 145 -61.01 17.39 58.02
CA SER A 145 -60.07 16.86 57.03
C SER A 145 -60.82 16.27 55.85
N LEU A 146 -60.43 16.69 54.64
CA LEU A 146 -60.99 16.23 53.38
C LEU A 146 -60.02 15.28 52.71
N LEU A 147 -60.47 14.06 52.47
CA LEU A 147 -59.76 13.02 51.75
C LEU A 147 -60.47 12.77 50.44
N ILE A 148 -59.71 12.71 49.36
CA ILE A 148 -60.23 12.48 48.02
C ILE A 148 -59.33 11.45 47.34
N SER A 149 -59.90 10.47 46.64
CA SER A 149 -59.11 9.52 45.85
C SER A 149 -59.70 9.27 44.46
N LYS A 150 -58.83 8.98 43.49
CA LYS A 150 -59.22 8.61 42.13
C LYS A 150 -58.50 7.34 41.69
N SER A 151 -59.22 6.47 40.97
CA SER A 151 -58.70 5.20 40.46
C SER A 151 -57.57 5.40 39.44
N LEU A 152 -56.49 4.64 39.59
CA LEU A 152 -55.39 4.56 38.62
C LEU A 152 -55.66 3.57 37.49
N LYS A 153 -56.72 2.74 37.58
CA LYS A 153 -57.03 1.75 36.54
C LYS A 153 -57.08 2.35 35.12
N PRO A 154 -57.72 3.51 34.86
CA PRO A 154 -57.70 4.12 33.53
C PRO A 154 -56.28 4.50 33.08
N THR A 155 -55.48 5.08 33.98
CA THR A 155 -54.07 5.43 33.74
C THR A 155 -53.22 4.20 33.45
N ASP A 156 -53.40 3.12 34.21
CA ASP A 156 -52.69 1.87 34.02
C ASP A 156 -53.01 1.22 32.67
N HIS A 157 -54.26 1.30 32.21
CA HIS A 157 -54.62 0.83 30.87
C HIS A 157 -53.92 1.65 29.77
N VAL A 158 -53.82 2.97 29.94
CA VAL A 158 -53.08 3.84 29.00
C VAL A 158 -51.60 3.49 29.02
N MET A 159 -51.00 3.30 30.19
CA MET A 159 -49.59 2.88 30.34
C MET A 159 -49.31 1.50 29.75
N ALA A 160 -50.23 0.54 29.92
CA ALA A 160 -50.12 -0.79 29.33
C ALA A 160 -50.16 -0.73 27.80
N LYS A 161 -51.08 0.06 27.23
CA LYS A 161 -51.13 0.31 25.78
C LYS A 161 -49.86 0.99 25.29
N LEU A 162 -49.37 2.03 25.98
CA LEU A 162 -48.14 2.72 25.63
C LEU A 162 -46.95 1.75 25.61
N ARG A 163 -46.79 0.91 26.64
CA ARG A 163 -45.74 -0.11 26.70
C ARG A 163 -45.80 -1.06 25.51
N PHE A 164 -46.99 -1.56 25.16
CA PHE A 164 -47.17 -2.45 24.02
C PHE A 164 -46.82 -1.75 22.69
N VAL A 165 -47.27 -0.51 22.49
CA VAL A 165 -46.95 0.30 21.30
C VAL A 165 -45.44 0.54 21.20
N LEU A 166 -44.76 0.92 22.29
CA LEU A 166 -43.31 1.12 22.31
C LEU A 166 -42.54 -0.16 21.98
N LEU A 167 -42.96 -1.31 22.51
CA LEU A 167 -42.34 -2.61 22.18
C LEU A 167 -42.53 -2.98 20.71
N MET A 168 -43.73 -2.76 20.15
CA MET A 168 -44.01 -3.03 18.73
C MET A 168 -43.20 -2.12 17.82
N VAL A 169 -43.25 -0.80 18.02
CA VAL A 169 -42.51 0.17 17.22
C VAL A 169 -40.99 -0.06 17.35
N GLY A 170 -40.51 -0.31 18.57
CA GLY A 170 -39.11 -0.62 18.81
C GLY A 170 -38.65 -1.92 18.13
N GLY A 171 -39.46 -2.97 18.22
CA GLY A 171 -39.20 -4.24 17.54
C GLY A 171 -39.14 -4.10 16.02
N VAL A 172 -40.08 -3.36 15.42
CA VAL A 172 -40.06 -3.04 13.99
C VAL A 172 -38.81 -2.24 13.63
N GLY A 173 -38.43 -1.24 14.42
CA GLY A 173 -37.22 -0.45 14.19
C GLY A 173 -35.94 -1.29 14.19
N VAL A 174 -35.81 -2.21 15.14
CA VAL A 174 -34.66 -3.15 15.20
C VAL A 174 -34.68 -4.10 14.00
N ALA A 175 -35.85 -4.61 13.60
CA ALA A 175 -35.96 -5.49 12.42
C ALA A 175 -35.54 -4.76 11.13
N VAL A 176 -35.98 -3.51 10.93
CA VAL A 176 -35.57 -2.67 9.80
C VAL A 176 -34.06 -2.44 9.81
N ALA A 177 -33.48 -2.13 10.97
CA ALA A 177 -32.03 -1.95 11.12
C ALA A 177 -31.24 -3.23 10.80
N ALA A 178 -31.77 -4.41 11.16
CA ALA A 178 -31.17 -5.70 10.83
C ALA A 178 -31.14 -5.93 9.31
N VAL A 179 -32.25 -5.66 8.62
CA VAL A 179 -32.36 -5.79 7.16
C VAL A 179 -31.41 -4.81 6.47
N ALA A 180 -31.43 -3.53 6.86
CA ALA A 180 -30.57 -2.50 6.30
C ALA A 180 -29.08 -2.80 6.54
N GLY A 181 -28.71 -3.17 7.77
CA GLY A 181 -27.35 -3.56 8.12
C GLY A 181 -26.87 -4.78 7.33
N GLY A 182 -27.75 -5.77 7.13
CA GLY A 182 -27.47 -6.94 6.29
C GLY A 182 -27.25 -6.59 4.81
N MET A 183 -28.07 -5.69 4.25
CA MET A 183 -27.92 -5.21 2.86
C MET A 183 -26.60 -4.46 2.65
N VAL A 184 -26.30 -3.48 3.52
CA VAL A 184 -25.05 -2.71 3.47
C VAL A 184 -23.83 -3.63 3.56
N THR A 185 -23.88 -4.60 4.47
CA THR A 185 -22.79 -5.58 4.65
C THR A 185 -22.61 -6.46 3.41
N ARG A 186 -23.71 -6.93 2.79
CA ARG A 186 -23.65 -7.80 1.60
C ARG A 186 -23.18 -7.06 0.37
N ALA A 187 -23.62 -5.82 0.16
CA ALA A 187 -23.25 -5.03 -1.01
C ALA A 187 -21.86 -4.39 -0.84
N GLY A 188 -21.63 -3.69 0.27
CA GLY A 188 -20.42 -2.91 0.50
C GLY A 188 -19.16 -3.74 0.76
N LEU A 189 -19.27 -4.92 1.39
CA LEU A 189 -18.11 -5.78 1.68
C LEU A 189 -17.94 -6.93 0.68
N ARG A 190 -18.66 -6.92 -0.44
CA ARG A 190 -18.46 -7.90 -1.52
C ARG A 190 -17.13 -7.68 -2.28
N PRO A 191 -16.73 -6.45 -2.64
CA PRO A 191 -15.47 -6.20 -3.36
C PRO A 191 -14.24 -6.68 -2.58
N VAL A 192 -14.22 -6.47 -1.26
CA VAL A 192 -13.13 -6.91 -0.38
C VAL A 192 -12.96 -8.44 -0.42
N GLY A 193 -14.07 -9.19 -0.43
CA GLY A 193 -14.02 -10.64 -0.59
C GLY A 193 -13.41 -11.08 -1.92
N ARG A 194 -13.77 -10.41 -3.02
CA ARG A 194 -13.20 -10.70 -4.35
C ARG A 194 -11.71 -10.40 -4.43
N LEU A 195 -11.25 -9.31 -3.82
CA LEU A 195 -9.82 -8.98 -3.73
C LEU A 195 -9.05 -10.05 -2.95
N THR A 196 -9.62 -10.53 -1.84
CA THR A 196 -9.03 -11.62 -1.04
C THR A 196 -8.94 -12.91 -1.85
N GLU A 197 -10.03 -13.32 -2.51
CA GLU A 197 -10.06 -14.49 -3.38
C GLU A 197 -9.07 -14.37 -4.55
N ALA A 198 -8.93 -13.18 -5.13
CA ALA A 198 -7.98 -12.93 -6.19
C ALA A 198 -6.53 -13.03 -5.69
N ALA A 199 -6.21 -12.48 -4.53
CA ALA A 199 -4.90 -12.61 -3.92
C ALA A 199 -4.55 -14.08 -3.61
N GLU A 200 -5.49 -14.84 -3.03
CA GLU A 200 -5.31 -16.28 -2.78
C GLU A 200 -5.15 -17.08 -4.07
N ARG A 201 -5.91 -16.73 -5.11
CA ARG A 201 -5.80 -17.32 -6.45
C ARG A 201 -4.42 -17.06 -7.04
N VAL A 202 -3.94 -15.82 -7.03
CA VAL A 202 -2.58 -15.47 -7.49
C VAL A 202 -1.53 -16.27 -6.72
N ALA A 203 -1.64 -16.34 -5.39
CA ALA A 203 -0.70 -17.07 -4.55
C ALA A 203 -0.65 -18.58 -4.83
N ARG A 204 -1.79 -19.18 -5.23
CA ARG A 204 -1.90 -20.64 -5.44
C ARG A 204 -1.69 -21.06 -6.89
N THR A 205 -2.15 -20.27 -7.85
CA THR A 205 -2.22 -20.66 -9.26
C THR A 205 -1.45 -19.73 -10.19
N ASP A 206 -0.83 -18.67 -9.67
CA ASP A 206 -0.10 -17.68 -10.45
C ASP A 206 -0.95 -16.98 -11.53
N ASP A 207 -2.28 -17.01 -11.36
CA ASP A 207 -3.22 -16.47 -12.33
C ASP A 207 -3.41 -14.97 -12.13
N LEU A 208 -2.78 -14.18 -13.00
CA LEU A 208 -2.73 -12.71 -12.94
C LEU A 208 -3.90 -12.02 -13.67
N ARG A 209 -5.00 -12.74 -13.97
CA ARG A 209 -6.16 -12.11 -14.62
C ARG A 209 -6.73 -10.95 -13.78
N PRO A 210 -7.04 -9.81 -14.41
CA PRO A 210 -7.52 -8.61 -13.73
C PRO A 210 -8.89 -8.84 -13.09
N ILE A 211 -9.13 -8.08 -12.02
CA ILE A 211 -10.36 -8.11 -11.25
C ILE A 211 -11.31 -7.05 -11.81
N PRO A 212 -12.60 -7.36 -12.06
CA PRO A 212 -13.56 -6.37 -12.50
C PRO A 212 -13.75 -5.24 -11.46
N VAL A 213 -13.63 -3.99 -11.92
CA VAL A 213 -13.86 -2.79 -11.11
C VAL A 213 -15.34 -2.42 -11.15
N PHE A 214 -15.93 -2.13 -9.99
CA PHE A 214 -17.33 -1.71 -9.88
C PHE A 214 -17.42 -0.44 -9.02
N GLY A 215 -18.22 0.52 -9.46
CA GLY A 215 -18.40 1.79 -8.77
C GLY A 215 -17.23 2.76 -8.97
N SER A 216 -17.24 3.84 -8.22
CA SER A 216 -16.24 4.93 -8.27
C SER A 216 -15.82 5.38 -6.86
N ASP A 217 -15.93 4.49 -5.88
CA ASP A 217 -15.62 4.72 -4.47
C ASP A 217 -14.19 4.30 -4.10
N GLU A 218 -13.85 4.36 -2.81
CA GLU A 218 -12.56 3.92 -2.26
C GLU A 218 -12.23 2.46 -2.63
N LEU A 219 -13.24 1.60 -2.73
CA LEU A 219 -13.06 0.17 -3.06
C LEU A 219 -12.77 -0.02 -4.55
N ALA A 220 -13.39 0.79 -5.43
CA ALA A 220 -13.06 0.83 -6.84
C ALA A 220 -11.59 1.22 -7.05
N ARG A 221 -11.15 2.32 -6.40
CA ARG A 221 -9.76 2.80 -6.45
C ARG A 221 -8.76 1.77 -5.91
N LEU A 222 -9.11 1.04 -4.85
CA LEU A 222 -8.29 -0.06 -4.33
C LEU A 222 -8.19 -1.22 -5.34
N THR A 223 -9.28 -1.54 -6.04
CA THR A 223 -9.28 -2.60 -7.07
C THR A 223 -8.43 -2.22 -8.28
N GLU A 224 -8.46 -0.95 -8.68
CA GLU A 224 -7.58 -0.40 -9.73
C GLU A 224 -6.11 -0.48 -9.35
N ALA A 225 -5.75 -0.06 -8.14
CA ALA A 225 -4.38 -0.16 -7.63
C ALA A 225 -3.89 -1.62 -7.60
N PHE A 226 -4.76 -2.56 -7.19
CA PHE A 226 -4.43 -3.99 -7.22
C PHE A 226 -4.23 -4.50 -8.66
N ASN A 227 -5.06 -4.08 -9.62
CA ASN A 227 -4.90 -4.44 -11.02
C ASN A 227 -3.61 -3.87 -11.63
N LEU A 228 -3.16 -2.67 -11.23
CA LEU A 228 -1.87 -2.12 -11.63
C LEU A 228 -0.71 -2.99 -11.12
N MET A 229 -0.77 -3.42 -9.86
CA MET A 229 0.21 -4.36 -9.31
C MET A 229 0.24 -5.70 -10.06
N LEU A 230 -0.94 -6.26 -10.40
CA LEU A 230 -1.02 -7.50 -11.19
C LEU A 230 -0.39 -7.35 -12.58
N ARG A 231 -0.60 -6.21 -13.25
CA ARG A 231 0.02 -5.91 -14.55
C ARG A 231 1.54 -5.82 -14.46
N ALA A 232 2.05 -5.06 -13.49
CA ALA A 232 3.49 -4.93 -13.26
C ALA A 232 4.14 -6.29 -12.97
N LEU A 233 3.47 -7.13 -12.18
CA LEU A 233 3.93 -8.49 -11.90
C LEU A 233 3.94 -9.39 -13.15
N ALA A 234 2.89 -9.31 -13.98
CA ALA A 234 2.80 -10.08 -15.23
C ALA A 234 3.92 -9.68 -16.20
N GLU A 235 4.17 -8.38 -16.35
CA GLU A 235 5.23 -7.86 -17.21
C GLU A 235 6.61 -8.30 -16.71
N SER A 236 6.86 -8.25 -15.40
CA SER A 236 8.10 -8.74 -14.79
C SER A 236 8.31 -10.23 -15.06
N ARG A 237 7.27 -11.05 -14.94
CA ARG A 237 7.33 -12.50 -15.21
C ARG A 237 7.62 -12.80 -16.67
N GLU A 238 6.99 -12.07 -17.58
CA GLU A 238 7.21 -12.23 -19.02
C GLU A 238 8.65 -11.89 -19.41
N ARG A 239 9.22 -10.81 -18.84
CA ARG A 239 10.64 -10.45 -19.03
C ARG A 239 11.59 -11.55 -18.51
N GLN A 240 11.32 -12.11 -17.33
CA GLN A 240 12.10 -13.22 -16.77
C GLN A 240 12.03 -14.48 -17.64
N ALA A 241 10.82 -14.83 -18.12
CA ALA A 241 10.63 -16.00 -18.97
C ALA A 241 11.36 -15.87 -20.32
N ARG A 242 11.32 -14.69 -20.94
CA ARG A 242 12.10 -14.38 -22.15
C ARG A 242 13.59 -14.57 -21.91
N LEU A 243 14.14 -13.99 -20.84
CA LEU A 243 15.55 -14.13 -20.49
C LEU A 243 16.00 -15.59 -20.37
N VAL A 244 15.20 -16.43 -19.68
CA VAL A 244 15.51 -17.87 -19.53
C VAL A 244 15.47 -18.59 -20.88
N THR A 245 14.51 -18.26 -21.73
CA THR A 245 14.36 -18.87 -23.06
C THR A 245 15.54 -18.51 -23.94
N ASP A 246 15.88 -17.22 -24.03
CA ASP A 246 16.97 -16.71 -24.84
C ASP A 246 18.32 -17.29 -24.36
N ALA A 247 18.57 -17.29 -23.06
CA ALA A 247 19.76 -17.91 -22.48
C ALA A 247 19.86 -19.41 -22.79
N GLY A 248 18.73 -20.13 -22.74
CA GLY A 248 18.69 -21.55 -23.06
C GLY A 248 19.04 -21.87 -24.51
N HIS A 249 18.63 -21.00 -25.45
CA HIS A 249 18.99 -21.13 -26.86
C HIS A 249 20.48 -20.85 -27.09
N GLU A 250 20.98 -19.78 -26.49
CA GLU A 250 22.34 -19.30 -26.71
C GLU A 250 23.41 -20.15 -26.02
N LEU A 251 23.06 -20.84 -24.91
CA LEU A 251 23.92 -21.85 -24.30
C LEU A 251 23.95 -23.17 -25.07
N ARG A 252 22.88 -23.53 -25.79
CA ARG A 252 22.78 -24.82 -26.48
C ARG A 252 23.77 -24.91 -27.64
N THR A 253 23.94 -23.83 -28.41
CA THR A 253 24.83 -23.78 -29.58
C THR A 253 26.31 -24.08 -29.24
N PRO A 254 26.97 -23.35 -28.33
CA PRO A 254 28.36 -23.63 -27.96
C PRO A 254 28.49 -24.98 -27.27
N LEU A 255 27.49 -25.42 -26.49
CA LEU A 255 27.50 -26.73 -25.84
C LEU A 255 27.43 -27.89 -26.84
N THR A 256 26.62 -27.76 -27.90
CA THR A 256 26.56 -28.74 -28.99
C THR A 256 27.89 -28.79 -29.75
N SER A 257 28.47 -27.64 -30.07
CA SER A 257 29.76 -27.56 -30.75
C SER A 257 30.90 -28.18 -29.91
N LEU A 258 30.95 -27.85 -28.62
CA LEU A 258 31.90 -28.42 -27.66
C LEU A 258 31.76 -29.93 -27.56
N ARG A 259 30.53 -30.41 -27.47
CA ARG A 259 30.26 -31.85 -27.45
C ARG A 259 30.76 -32.53 -28.72
N THR A 260 30.46 -31.99 -29.91
CA THR A 260 30.92 -32.56 -31.18
C THR A 260 32.45 -32.58 -31.28
N ASN A 261 33.12 -31.50 -30.87
CA ASN A 261 34.58 -31.44 -30.88
C ASN A 261 35.22 -32.43 -29.90
N VAL A 262 34.63 -32.61 -28.71
CA VAL A 262 35.06 -33.62 -27.74
C VAL A 262 34.79 -35.04 -28.24
N GLU A 263 33.64 -35.31 -28.86
CA GLU A 263 33.31 -36.61 -29.48
C GLU A 263 34.32 -36.95 -30.59
N LEU A 264 34.70 -35.97 -31.41
CA LEU A 264 35.73 -36.14 -32.45
C LEU A 264 37.11 -36.42 -31.84
N LEU A 265 37.50 -35.71 -30.77
CA LEU A 265 38.72 -35.99 -30.02
C LEU A 265 38.72 -37.42 -29.48
N MET A 266 37.62 -37.85 -28.85
CA MET A 266 37.51 -39.21 -28.31
C MET A 266 37.60 -40.28 -29.41
N ALA A 267 36.89 -40.11 -30.52
CA ALA A 267 36.92 -41.03 -31.66
C ALA A 267 38.33 -41.14 -32.28
N SER A 268 39.07 -40.04 -32.34
CA SER A 268 40.45 -40.03 -32.87
C SER A 268 41.47 -40.78 -32.00
N MET A 269 41.15 -40.98 -30.71
CA MET A 269 42.00 -41.67 -29.74
C MET A 269 41.68 -43.17 -29.61
N GLU A 270 40.65 -43.67 -30.32
CA GLU A 270 40.27 -45.09 -30.25
C GLU A 270 41.32 -46.03 -30.88
N PRO A 271 41.53 -47.23 -30.32
CA PRO A 271 42.48 -48.19 -30.87
C PRO A 271 42.14 -48.60 -32.31
N GLY A 272 43.01 -48.27 -33.27
CA GLY A 272 42.80 -48.59 -34.69
C GLY A 272 42.10 -47.49 -35.50
N ALA A 273 41.76 -46.35 -34.90
CA ALA A 273 41.23 -45.20 -35.62
C ALA A 273 42.28 -44.56 -36.55
N PRO A 274 41.86 -43.94 -37.68
CA PRO A 274 42.74 -43.12 -38.50
C PRO A 274 43.33 -41.99 -37.67
N ARG A 275 44.66 -41.84 -37.66
CA ARG A 275 45.31 -40.72 -36.96
C ARG A 275 44.94 -39.42 -37.66
N LEU A 276 44.35 -38.47 -36.92
CA LEU A 276 44.24 -37.11 -37.41
C LEU A 276 45.64 -36.53 -37.64
N PRO A 277 45.84 -35.71 -38.68
CA PRO A 277 47.04 -34.89 -38.84
C PRO A 277 47.32 -34.08 -37.57
N GLU A 278 48.60 -33.89 -37.23
CA GLU A 278 48.98 -33.14 -36.02
C GLU A 278 48.40 -31.72 -35.99
N GLN A 279 48.28 -31.06 -37.15
CA GLN A 279 47.67 -29.73 -37.27
C GLN A 279 46.18 -29.75 -36.91
N GLU A 280 45.38 -30.69 -37.44
CA GLU A 280 43.95 -30.78 -37.11
C GLU A 280 43.71 -31.08 -35.62
N MET A 281 44.62 -31.82 -34.99
CA MET A 281 44.57 -32.08 -33.54
C MET A 281 44.86 -30.81 -32.70
N VAL A 282 45.75 -29.94 -33.18
CA VAL A 282 46.03 -28.65 -32.53
C VAL A 282 44.83 -27.72 -32.68
N ASP A 283 44.25 -27.64 -33.88
CA ASP A 283 43.08 -26.82 -34.17
C ASP A 283 41.87 -27.26 -33.33
N LEU A 284 41.61 -28.56 -33.25
CA LEU A 284 40.50 -29.11 -32.47
C LEU A 284 40.63 -28.84 -30.96
N ARG A 285 41.85 -28.88 -30.41
CA ARG A 285 42.11 -28.49 -29.00
C ARG A 285 41.91 -27.00 -28.79
N ALA A 286 42.35 -26.17 -29.73
CA ALA A 286 42.15 -24.73 -29.68
C ALA A 286 40.65 -24.38 -29.72
N ASP A 287 39.88 -25.05 -30.59
CA ASP A 287 38.42 -24.87 -30.69
C ASP A 287 37.68 -25.23 -29.39
N VAL A 288 38.07 -26.34 -28.74
CA VAL A 288 37.51 -26.75 -27.44
C VAL A 288 37.78 -25.71 -26.36
N LEU A 289 39.01 -25.19 -26.27
CA LEU A 289 39.37 -24.14 -25.32
C LEU A 289 38.59 -22.85 -25.59
N ALA A 290 38.52 -22.42 -26.86
CA ALA A 290 37.77 -21.24 -27.26
C ALA A 290 36.28 -21.35 -26.93
N GLN A 291 35.66 -22.52 -27.13
CA GLN A 291 34.26 -22.76 -26.78
C GLN A 291 34.02 -22.75 -25.25
N ILE A 292 34.96 -23.26 -24.44
CA ILE A 292 34.88 -23.19 -22.97
C ILE A 292 34.97 -21.73 -22.49
N GLU A 293 35.86 -20.92 -23.08
CA GLU A 293 35.99 -19.50 -22.77
C GLU A 293 34.73 -18.71 -23.19
N GLU A 294 34.18 -19.00 -24.37
CA GLU A 294 32.94 -18.38 -24.84
C GLU A 294 31.76 -18.72 -23.91
N LEU A 295 31.64 -19.98 -23.49
CA LEU A 295 30.60 -20.41 -22.57
C LEU A 295 30.77 -19.79 -21.17
N SER A 296 32.00 -19.68 -20.68
CA SER A 296 32.32 -19.02 -19.40
C SER A 296 31.95 -17.54 -19.42
N THR A 297 32.24 -16.86 -20.53
CA THR A 297 31.86 -15.45 -20.74
C THR A 297 30.35 -15.29 -20.80
N LEU A 298 29.65 -16.15 -21.54
CA LEU A 298 28.20 -16.08 -21.69
C LEU A 298 27.47 -16.33 -20.35
N VAL A 299 27.96 -17.29 -19.55
CA VAL A 299 27.44 -17.52 -18.18
C VAL A 299 27.70 -16.31 -17.29
N GLY A 300 28.90 -15.70 -17.37
CA GLY A 300 29.23 -14.47 -16.65
C GLY A 300 28.28 -13.33 -17.00
N ASP A 301 28.09 -13.05 -18.29
CA ASP A 301 27.19 -12.02 -18.81
C ASP A 301 25.73 -12.27 -18.39
N LEU A 302 25.27 -13.53 -18.38
CA LEU A 302 23.92 -13.89 -17.96
C LEU A 302 23.70 -13.67 -16.45
N VAL A 303 24.67 -14.09 -15.62
CA VAL A 303 24.64 -13.81 -14.18
C VAL A 303 24.63 -12.30 -13.93
N ASP A 304 25.38 -11.55 -14.73
CA ASP A 304 25.47 -10.10 -14.64
C ASP A 304 24.16 -9.39 -15.03
N LEU A 305 23.45 -9.89 -16.05
CA LEU A 305 22.11 -9.43 -16.43
C LEU A 305 21.08 -9.70 -15.32
N THR A 306 21.10 -10.91 -14.73
CA THR A 306 20.15 -11.27 -13.66
C THR A 306 20.37 -10.48 -12.37
N ARG A 307 21.61 -10.06 -12.06
CA ARG A 307 21.89 -9.19 -10.91
C ARG A 307 21.34 -7.78 -11.09
N GLY A 308 21.40 -7.24 -12.30
CA GLY A 308 20.84 -5.92 -12.61
C GLY A 308 19.32 -5.86 -12.44
N ASP A 309 18.63 -6.98 -12.68
CA ASP A 309 17.16 -7.08 -12.54
C ASP A 309 16.69 -7.45 -11.12
N ALA A 310 17.55 -8.00 -10.25
CA ALA A 310 17.15 -8.60 -8.97
C ALA A 310 17.65 -7.90 -7.69
N GLY A 311 18.62 -6.97 -7.79
CA GLY A 311 19.25 -6.34 -6.62
C GLY A 311 18.70 -4.94 -6.29
N GLN A 312 18.72 -4.56 -5.00
CA GLN A 312 18.71 -3.15 -4.61
C GLN A 312 20.00 -2.52 -5.14
N VAL A 313 19.91 -1.85 -6.29
CA VAL A 313 21.00 -1.03 -6.82
C VAL A 313 21.28 0.08 -5.81
N VAL A 314 22.46 0.04 -5.18
CA VAL A 314 22.90 1.12 -4.30
C VAL A 314 23.42 2.24 -5.20
N HIS A 315 22.68 3.33 -5.27
CA HIS A 315 23.15 4.52 -5.97
C HIS A 315 24.07 5.32 -5.04
N GLU A 316 25.29 5.55 -5.48
CA GLU A 316 26.30 6.34 -4.79
C GLU A 316 27.00 7.31 -5.75
N PRO A 317 27.69 8.35 -5.26
CA PRO A 317 28.52 9.19 -6.12
C PRO A 317 29.73 8.38 -6.64
N VAL A 318 29.81 8.17 -7.95
CA VAL A 318 30.83 7.39 -8.65
C VAL A 318 31.74 8.31 -9.45
N ASP A 319 33.05 8.16 -9.27
CA ASP A 319 34.07 8.79 -10.11
C ASP A 319 34.23 8.00 -11.42
N LEU A 320 33.84 8.63 -12.54
CA LEU A 320 33.93 8.00 -13.85
C LEU A 320 35.37 7.88 -14.37
N ALA A 321 36.27 8.76 -13.95
CA ALA A 321 37.67 8.66 -14.32
C ALA A 321 38.32 7.43 -13.68
N GLU A 322 38.06 7.20 -12.38
CA GLU A 322 38.50 5.98 -11.70
C GLU A 322 37.91 4.71 -12.32
N VAL A 323 36.63 4.75 -12.68
CA VAL A 323 35.96 3.63 -13.36
C VAL A 323 36.64 3.30 -14.69
N VAL A 324 36.94 4.32 -15.51
CA VAL A 324 37.63 4.14 -16.79
C VAL A 324 39.04 3.59 -16.56
N ASP A 325 39.80 4.15 -15.63
CA ASP A 325 41.18 3.73 -15.35
C ASP A 325 41.27 2.26 -14.89
N ARG A 326 40.46 1.88 -13.90
CA ARG A 326 40.39 0.48 -13.42
C ARG A 326 39.96 -0.50 -14.51
N SER A 327 39.04 -0.08 -15.37
CA SER A 327 38.54 -0.91 -16.47
C SER A 327 39.60 -1.05 -17.57
N LEU A 328 40.31 0.02 -17.89
CA LEU A 328 41.42 0.05 -18.83
C LEU A 328 42.58 -0.86 -18.39
N GLU A 329 42.95 -0.81 -17.11
CA GLU A 329 43.99 -1.68 -16.55
C GLU A 329 43.68 -3.16 -16.79
N ARG A 330 42.41 -3.56 -16.64
CA ARG A 330 41.97 -4.95 -16.89
C ARG A 330 42.06 -5.32 -18.37
N VAL A 331 41.67 -4.44 -19.28
CA VAL A 331 41.73 -4.72 -20.73
C VAL A 331 43.18 -4.80 -21.21
N ARG A 332 44.06 -3.88 -20.76
CA ARG A 332 45.50 -3.89 -21.10
C ARG A 332 46.20 -5.18 -20.69
N ARG A 333 45.80 -5.80 -19.57
CA ARG A 333 46.32 -7.11 -19.14
C ARG A 333 45.93 -8.26 -20.07
N ARG A 334 44.79 -8.15 -20.77
CA ARG A 334 44.29 -9.16 -21.72
C ARG A 334 44.77 -8.93 -23.16
N ARG A 335 44.97 -7.66 -23.55
CA ARG A 335 45.39 -7.23 -24.89
C ARG A 335 46.57 -6.27 -24.78
N ASN A 336 47.78 -6.85 -24.78
CA ASN A 336 49.04 -6.11 -24.73
C ASN A 336 49.52 -5.63 -26.11
N ASP A 337 48.81 -6.02 -27.17
CA ASP A 337 49.05 -5.68 -28.57
C ASP A 337 48.37 -4.38 -29.02
N ILE A 338 47.48 -3.81 -28.19
CA ILE A 338 46.68 -2.61 -28.52
C ILE A 338 47.17 -1.39 -27.73
N HIS A 339 47.27 -0.25 -28.42
CA HIS A 339 47.63 1.03 -27.81
C HIS A 339 46.35 1.80 -27.43
N PHE A 340 46.29 2.30 -26.20
CA PHE A 340 45.12 3.04 -25.71
C PHE A 340 45.47 4.51 -25.52
N ASP A 341 44.81 5.38 -26.28
CA ASP A 341 44.91 6.84 -26.17
C ASP A 341 43.78 7.33 -25.26
N VAL A 342 44.13 7.86 -24.08
CA VAL A 342 43.17 8.15 -23.01
C VAL A 342 43.18 9.63 -22.68
N ASP A 343 42.02 10.28 -22.78
CA ASP A 343 41.81 11.68 -22.40
C ASP A 343 40.51 11.80 -21.60
N VAL A 344 40.61 11.91 -20.28
CA VAL A 344 39.48 11.74 -19.36
C VAL A 344 39.41 12.90 -18.39
N VAL A 345 38.32 13.67 -18.44
CA VAL A 345 38.07 14.72 -17.45
C VAL A 345 37.46 14.19 -16.15
N PRO A 346 37.73 14.80 -14.98
CA PRO A 346 37.10 14.41 -13.72
C PRO A 346 35.57 14.62 -13.75
N TRP A 347 34.82 13.53 -13.68
CA TRP A 347 33.35 13.56 -13.74
C TRP A 347 32.72 12.61 -12.72
N GLN A 348 31.67 13.07 -12.04
CA GLN A 348 30.95 12.29 -11.05
C GLN A 348 29.52 11.99 -11.53
N VAL A 349 29.14 10.72 -11.50
CA VAL A 349 27.76 10.24 -11.79
C VAL A 349 27.17 9.67 -10.51
N TYR A 350 25.89 9.92 -10.23
CA TYR A 350 25.21 9.30 -9.11
C TYR A 350 24.54 7.99 -9.57
N GLY A 351 25.08 6.85 -9.17
CA GLY A 351 24.78 5.60 -9.87
C GLY A 351 25.29 4.33 -9.22
N ASP A 352 25.12 3.24 -9.95
CA ASP A 352 25.67 1.92 -9.67
C ASP A 352 27.13 1.86 -10.12
N SER A 353 28.06 1.90 -9.17
CA SER A 353 29.50 1.81 -9.44
C SER A 353 29.88 0.52 -10.19
N ALA A 354 29.25 -0.60 -9.83
CA ALA A 354 29.52 -1.89 -10.46
C ALA A 354 28.96 -1.93 -11.89
N GLY A 355 27.75 -1.42 -12.09
CA GLY A 355 27.11 -1.27 -13.40
C GLY A 355 27.93 -0.41 -14.35
N LEU A 356 28.35 0.79 -13.90
CA LEU A 356 29.17 1.71 -14.70
C LEU A 356 30.54 1.12 -15.05
N SER A 357 31.19 0.44 -14.09
CA SER A 357 32.44 -0.30 -14.34
C SER A 357 32.26 -1.38 -15.40
N ARG A 358 31.14 -2.11 -15.35
CA ARG A 358 30.83 -3.15 -16.33
C ARG A 358 30.57 -2.56 -17.72
N ALA A 359 29.87 -1.42 -17.81
CA ALA A 359 29.65 -0.76 -19.09
C ALA A 359 30.96 -0.26 -19.71
N ALA A 360 31.81 0.42 -18.94
CA ALA A 360 33.12 0.88 -19.40
C ALA A 360 34.01 -0.28 -19.85
N LEU A 361 34.07 -1.37 -19.06
CA LEU A 361 34.83 -2.57 -19.42
C LEU A 361 34.34 -3.19 -20.72
N ASN A 362 33.03 -3.37 -20.90
CA ASN A 362 32.45 -3.96 -22.12
C ASN A 362 32.73 -3.11 -23.37
N LEU A 363 32.66 -1.78 -23.26
CA LEU A 363 33.00 -0.89 -24.36
C LEU A 363 34.46 -1.02 -24.78
N MET A 364 35.39 -0.97 -23.82
CA MET A 364 36.82 -1.05 -24.09
C MET A 364 37.26 -2.45 -24.56
N ASP A 365 36.68 -3.51 -23.99
CA ASP A 365 36.96 -4.89 -24.42
C ASP A 365 36.46 -5.12 -25.85
N ASN A 366 35.28 -4.60 -26.20
CA ASN A 366 34.76 -4.64 -27.57
C ASN A 366 35.67 -3.85 -28.53
N ALA A 367 36.07 -2.63 -28.18
CA ALA A 367 36.95 -1.82 -29.02
C ALA A 367 38.33 -2.48 -29.25
N ALA A 368 38.92 -3.04 -28.20
CA ALA A 368 40.20 -3.77 -28.29
C ALA A 368 40.07 -5.07 -29.12
N LYS A 369 38.94 -5.76 -28.99
CA LYS A 369 38.65 -6.99 -29.75
C LYS A 369 38.57 -6.74 -31.26
N TRP A 370 37.94 -5.65 -31.68
CA TRP A 370 37.75 -5.33 -33.10
C TRP A 370 38.91 -4.58 -33.73
N SER A 371 39.81 -4.03 -32.92
CA SER A 371 41.00 -3.36 -33.42
C SER A 371 42.03 -4.35 -34.00
N PRO A 372 42.70 -3.99 -35.11
CA PRO A 372 43.78 -4.80 -35.66
C PRO A 372 44.98 -4.88 -34.68
N PRO A 373 45.83 -5.92 -34.75
CA PRO A 373 47.04 -6.01 -33.93
C PRO A 373 47.94 -4.78 -34.11
N GLY A 374 48.42 -4.20 -33.01
CA GLY A 374 49.17 -2.94 -33.03
C GLY A 374 48.31 -1.68 -33.23
N GLY A 375 46.99 -1.84 -33.35
CA GLY A 375 46.04 -0.75 -33.54
C GLY A 375 45.88 0.14 -32.30
N ARG A 376 45.13 1.23 -32.50
CA ARG A 376 44.82 2.23 -31.46
C ARG A 376 43.35 2.23 -31.08
N VAL A 377 43.08 2.32 -29.79
CA VAL A 377 41.75 2.53 -29.21
C VAL A 377 41.74 3.87 -28.47
N GLY A 378 40.85 4.77 -28.87
CA GLY A 378 40.63 6.05 -28.21
C GLY A 378 39.60 5.92 -27.09
N VAL A 379 39.90 6.44 -25.90
CA VAL A 379 38.97 6.53 -24.77
C VAL A 379 38.93 7.97 -24.28
N VAL A 380 37.85 8.67 -24.61
CA VAL A 380 37.69 10.09 -24.30
C VAL A 380 36.49 10.30 -23.38
N LEU A 381 36.68 10.90 -22.21
CA LEU A 381 35.58 11.40 -21.39
C LEU A 381 35.65 12.93 -21.39
N ARG A 382 34.63 13.57 -21.96
CA ARG A 382 34.55 15.03 -22.06
C ARG A 382 33.24 15.56 -21.50
N GLN A 383 33.31 16.73 -20.87
CA GLN A 383 32.11 17.46 -20.47
C GLN A 383 31.44 18.08 -21.69
N LEU A 384 30.14 17.88 -21.88
CA LEU A 384 29.35 18.54 -22.92
C LEU A 384 28.65 19.79 -22.39
N ASP A 385 28.09 19.70 -21.18
CA ASP A 385 27.36 20.77 -20.53
C ASP A 385 27.50 20.66 -18.99
N PRO A 386 26.93 21.59 -18.18
CA PRO A 386 27.06 21.55 -16.71
C PRO A 386 26.53 20.27 -16.03
N SER A 387 25.68 19.51 -16.72
CA SER A 387 24.95 18.35 -16.22
C SER A 387 25.23 17.04 -16.97
N HIS A 388 25.96 17.07 -18.09
CA HIS A 388 26.26 15.89 -18.89
C HIS A 388 27.73 15.79 -19.32
N ALA A 389 28.24 14.56 -19.31
CA ALA A 389 29.49 14.19 -19.95
C ALA A 389 29.26 13.08 -20.97
N GLU A 390 30.14 13.03 -21.95
CA GLU A 390 30.16 12.02 -23.00
C GLU A 390 31.44 11.18 -22.89
N LEU A 391 31.26 9.87 -22.68
CA LEU A 391 32.31 8.87 -22.82
C LEU A 391 32.29 8.33 -24.24
N VAL A 392 33.38 8.50 -24.98
CA VAL A 392 33.56 8.02 -26.35
C VAL A 392 34.63 6.94 -26.34
N VAL A 393 34.29 5.77 -26.85
CA VAL A 393 35.26 4.68 -27.08
C VAL A 393 35.32 4.39 -28.57
N SER A 394 36.49 4.56 -29.16
CA SER A 394 36.73 4.51 -30.60
C SER A 394 37.74 3.43 -30.95
N ASP A 395 37.40 2.55 -31.90
CA ASP A 395 38.29 1.52 -32.45
C ASP A 395 38.64 1.78 -33.93
N GLN A 396 39.63 1.02 -34.41
CA GLN A 396 40.09 1.01 -35.81
C GLN A 396 39.65 -0.28 -36.55
N GLY A 397 38.57 -0.90 -36.08
CA GLY A 397 38.00 -2.10 -36.67
C GLY A 397 37.20 -1.85 -37.94
N PRO A 398 36.48 -2.86 -38.46
CA PRO A 398 35.74 -2.80 -39.73
C PRO A 398 34.58 -1.79 -39.76
N GLY A 399 34.16 -1.24 -38.60
CA GLY A 399 32.98 -0.39 -38.48
C GLY A 399 31.66 -1.18 -38.38
N ILE A 400 30.58 -0.48 -38.06
CA ILE A 400 29.22 -1.05 -37.97
C ILE A 400 28.33 -0.43 -39.07
N PRO A 401 27.76 -1.26 -39.98
CA PRO A 401 26.86 -0.77 -41.02
C PRO A 401 25.70 0.05 -40.45
N PRO A 402 25.28 1.16 -41.07
CA PRO A 402 24.23 2.04 -40.54
C PRO A 402 22.92 1.32 -40.18
N GLN A 403 22.58 0.26 -40.92
CA GLN A 403 21.38 -0.56 -40.72
C GLN A 403 21.45 -1.40 -39.43
N GLU A 404 22.65 -1.75 -38.98
CA GLU A 404 22.90 -2.60 -37.81
C GLU A 404 23.15 -1.79 -36.53
N ARG A 405 23.46 -0.49 -36.63
CA ARG A 405 23.80 0.37 -35.47
C ARG A 405 22.76 0.40 -34.35
N ARG A 406 21.47 0.15 -34.66
CA ARG A 406 20.42 0.00 -33.64
C ARG A 406 20.36 -1.41 -33.07
N LEU A 407 20.61 -2.41 -33.90
CA LEU A 407 20.48 -3.82 -33.58
C LEU A 407 21.64 -4.33 -32.72
N VAL A 408 22.83 -3.73 -32.83
CA VAL A 408 24.02 -4.13 -32.03
C VAL A 408 23.85 -3.95 -30.52
N PHE A 409 22.83 -3.23 -30.07
CA PHE A 409 22.48 -3.12 -28.66
C PHE A 409 21.35 -4.07 -28.22
N GLU A 410 20.81 -4.88 -29.14
CA GLU A 410 19.85 -5.93 -28.81
C GLU A 410 20.58 -7.16 -28.28
N ARG A 411 19.96 -7.86 -27.33
CA ARG A 411 20.57 -9.02 -26.68
C ARG A 411 20.86 -10.11 -27.71
N PHE A 412 22.05 -10.69 -27.64
CA PHE A 412 22.52 -11.79 -28.49
C PHE A 412 22.64 -11.44 -29.98
N TYR A 413 22.46 -10.18 -30.37
CA TYR A 413 22.67 -9.77 -31.74
C TYR A 413 24.15 -9.77 -32.10
N ARG A 414 24.49 -10.40 -33.24
CA ARG A 414 25.84 -10.41 -33.81
C ARG A 414 25.75 -10.20 -35.32
N SER A 415 26.58 -9.28 -35.85
CA SER A 415 26.71 -9.08 -37.29
C SER A 415 27.19 -10.35 -38.00
N THR A 416 26.83 -10.54 -39.27
CA THR A 416 27.28 -11.66 -40.12
C THR A 416 28.80 -11.77 -40.18
N SER A 417 29.49 -10.66 -40.33
CA SER A 417 30.96 -10.57 -40.34
C SER A 417 31.56 -10.87 -38.96
N ALA A 418 30.78 -10.70 -37.89
CA ALA A 418 31.23 -10.86 -36.52
C ALA A 418 31.03 -12.27 -35.94
N ARG A 419 30.40 -13.19 -36.68
CA ARG A 419 30.14 -14.56 -36.22
C ARG A 419 31.40 -15.43 -36.09
N ALA A 420 32.45 -15.12 -36.85
CA ALA A 420 33.72 -15.86 -36.80
C ALA A 420 34.59 -15.55 -35.57
N MET A 421 34.30 -14.47 -34.83
CA MET A 421 35.06 -14.06 -33.65
C MET A 421 34.31 -14.43 -32.36
N PRO A 422 34.93 -15.08 -31.36
CA PRO A 422 34.24 -15.57 -30.15
C PRO A 422 33.51 -14.45 -29.40
N GLY A 423 32.26 -14.64 -28.96
CA GLY A 423 31.54 -13.62 -28.16
C GLY A 423 30.02 -13.79 -28.08
N SER A 424 29.44 -13.43 -26.93
CA SER A 424 28.02 -13.67 -26.58
C SER A 424 27.00 -12.75 -27.24
N GLY A 425 27.41 -11.59 -27.77
CA GLY A 425 26.47 -10.54 -28.21
C GLY A 425 25.70 -9.88 -27.06
N LEU A 426 26.10 -10.10 -25.80
CA LEU A 426 25.47 -9.49 -24.63
C LEU A 426 26.14 -8.18 -24.17
N GLY A 427 27.43 -8.00 -24.46
CA GLY A 427 28.23 -6.87 -23.95
C GLY A 427 27.59 -5.50 -24.23
N LEU A 428 27.25 -5.20 -25.49
CA LEU A 428 26.63 -3.91 -25.84
C LEU A 428 25.18 -3.77 -25.34
N ALA A 429 24.44 -4.88 -25.21
CA ALA A 429 23.11 -4.87 -24.60
C ALA A 429 23.20 -4.54 -23.09
N ILE A 430 24.23 -5.03 -22.39
CA ILE A 430 24.53 -4.68 -21.00
C ILE A 430 24.86 -3.19 -20.90
N VAL A 431 25.71 -2.67 -21.79
CA VAL A 431 26.05 -1.24 -21.84
C VAL A 431 24.79 -0.40 -22.01
N LYS A 432 23.91 -0.74 -22.97
CA LYS A 432 22.63 -0.05 -23.18
C LYS A 432 21.77 -0.06 -21.91
N GLN A 433 21.63 -1.20 -21.27
CA GLN A 433 20.82 -1.31 -20.04
C GLN A 433 21.37 -0.44 -18.92
N VAL A 434 22.68 -0.50 -18.66
CA VAL A 434 23.33 0.30 -17.61
C VAL A 434 23.12 1.79 -17.90
N VAL A 435 23.41 2.24 -19.11
CA VAL A 435 23.33 3.66 -19.45
C VAL A 435 21.90 4.19 -19.33
N LEU A 436 20.91 3.45 -19.83
CA LEU A 436 19.49 3.83 -19.70
C LEU A 436 19.04 3.87 -18.22
N ASN A 437 19.48 2.93 -17.40
CA ASN A 437 19.20 2.92 -15.95
C ASN A 437 19.79 4.14 -15.22
N HIS A 438 20.83 4.75 -15.78
CA HIS A 438 21.45 5.97 -15.27
C HIS A 438 20.89 7.24 -15.92
N GLY A 439 19.83 7.15 -16.73
CA GLY A 439 19.23 8.30 -17.42
C GLY A 439 20.06 8.82 -18.59
N GLY A 440 21.01 8.03 -19.09
CA GLY A 440 21.87 8.37 -20.21
C GLY A 440 21.32 7.95 -21.58
N SER A 441 22.11 8.17 -22.63
CA SER A 441 21.81 7.71 -24.00
C SER A 441 23.07 7.23 -24.74
N LEU A 442 22.89 6.48 -25.83
CA LEU A 442 23.99 5.93 -26.62
C LEU A 442 23.79 6.21 -28.11
N ARG A 443 24.90 6.40 -28.84
CA ARG A 443 24.95 6.45 -30.30
C ARG A 443 26.21 5.77 -30.84
N VAL A 444 26.14 5.35 -32.10
CA VAL A 444 27.24 4.71 -32.83
C VAL A 444 27.56 5.54 -34.07
N GLU A 445 28.83 5.87 -34.23
CA GLU A 445 29.38 6.58 -35.38
C GLU A 445 30.61 5.85 -35.92
N ASP A 446 31.04 6.24 -37.11
CA ASP A 446 32.31 5.77 -37.65
C ASP A 446 33.44 6.60 -37.01
N THR A 447 34.56 5.97 -36.67
CA THR A 447 35.71 6.67 -36.10
C THR A 447 36.33 7.64 -37.11
N ASP A 448 36.50 7.18 -38.34
CA ASP A 448 36.86 7.99 -39.49
C ASP A 448 36.07 7.51 -40.72
N PRO A 449 35.04 8.25 -41.16
CA PRO A 449 34.25 7.89 -42.33
C PRO A 449 35.04 7.78 -43.65
N THR A 450 36.25 8.34 -43.70
CA THR A 450 37.11 8.35 -44.88
C THR A 450 38.18 7.25 -44.87
N ALA A 451 38.38 6.60 -43.73
CA ALA A 451 39.32 5.49 -43.58
C ALA A 451 38.70 4.17 -44.04
N GLN A 452 39.57 3.27 -44.54
CA GLN A 452 39.19 1.89 -44.85
C GLN A 452 40.12 0.94 -44.08
N PRO A 453 39.67 0.33 -42.97
CA PRO A 453 38.30 0.36 -42.44
C PRO A 453 37.96 1.65 -41.66
N PRO A 454 36.66 2.00 -41.56
CA PRO A 454 36.21 3.27 -40.96
C PRO A 454 36.24 3.30 -39.41
N GLY A 455 36.44 2.16 -38.74
CA GLY A 455 36.38 2.08 -37.28
C GLY A 455 34.98 2.27 -36.70
N THR A 456 34.80 1.98 -35.41
CA THR A 456 33.56 2.24 -34.67
C THR A 456 33.81 3.16 -33.49
N SER A 457 32.98 4.19 -33.35
CA SER A 457 32.93 5.06 -32.16
C SER A 457 31.59 4.92 -31.45
N ILE A 458 31.62 4.45 -30.21
CA ILE A 458 30.44 4.37 -29.34
C ILE A 458 30.47 5.55 -28.38
N HIS A 459 29.44 6.38 -28.44
CA HIS A 459 29.30 7.53 -27.57
C HIS A 459 28.23 7.25 -26.52
N VAL A 460 28.57 7.51 -25.27
CA VAL A 460 27.74 7.30 -24.10
C VAL A 460 27.56 8.61 -23.36
N LEU A 461 26.34 9.13 -23.36
CA LEU A 461 25.96 10.33 -22.63
C LEU A 461 25.51 9.94 -21.22
N LEU A 462 26.09 10.54 -20.19
CA LEU A 462 25.74 10.29 -18.78
C LEU A 462 25.44 11.60 -18.04
N PRO A 463 24.34 11.67 -17.28
CA PRO A 463 24.08 12.80 -16.39
C PRO A 463 25.01 12.75 -15.17
N GLY A 464 25.43 13.91 -14.69
CA GLY A 464 26.35 14.01 -13.57
C GLY A 464 26.77 15.44 -13.28
N ARG A 465 27.94 15.59 -12.70
CA ARG A 465 28.55 16.89 -12.42
C ARG A 465 30.07 16.81 -12.51
N PRO A 466 30.77 17.93 -12.81
CA PRO A 466 32.21 18.01 -12.65
C PRO A 466 32.60 17.67 -11.21
N MET A 467 33.71 16.95 -11.04
CA MET A 467 34.25 16.77 -9.70
C MET A 467 34.85 18.08 -9.15
N PRO A 468 34.80 18.30 -7.82
CA PRO A 468 35.48 19.43 -7.21
C PRO A 468 37.01 19.39 -7.49
N PRO A 469 37.64 20.52 -7.81
CA PRO A 469 39.09 20.57 -8.00
C PRO A 469 39.81 20.16 -6.70
N GLY A 470 40.66 19.12 -6.77
CA GLY A 470 41.44 18.58 -5.65
C GLY A 470 41.23 17.09 -5.34
N ALA A 471 40.34 16.40 -6.05
CA ALA A 471 40.06 14.97 -5.82
C ALA A 471 41.03 13.98 -6.50
N TYR A 472 41.93 14.46 -7.39
CA TYR A 472 42.93 13.62 -8.08
C TYR A 472 44.34 14.21 -7.91
N PRO A 473 45.39 13.39 -7.65
CA PRO A 473 46.75 13.83 -7.84
C PRO A 473 47.01 14.06 -9.35
N PRO A 474 47.69 15.15 -9.74
CA PRO A 474 47.93 15.43 -11.15
C PRO A 474 48.76 14.31 -11.79
N ALA A 475 48.31 13.84 -12.95
CA ALA A 475 49.08 12.93 -13.80
C ALA A 475 50.44 13.56 -14.10
N ALA A 476 51.50 12.78 -13.91
CA ALA A 476 52.89 13.20 -14.08
C ALA A 476 53.13 13.69 -15.51
N ALA A 477 53.05 15.01 -15.72
CA ALA A 477 53.57 15.66 -16.90
C ALA A 477 55.11 15.53 -16.86
N GLU A 478 55.63 14.92 -17.90
CA GLU A 478 57.04 14.71 -18.17
C GLU A 478 57.85 15.99 -17.93
N MET A 479 58.80 15.94 -17.00
CA MET A 479 59.90 16.89 -16.95
C MET A 479 60.79 16.63 -18.18
N ARG A 480 60.56 17.38 -19.26
CA ARG A 480 61.57 17.61 -20.28
C ARG A 480 62.14 19.01 -20.13
N HIS A 481 63.46 19.01 -19.97
CA HIS A 481 64.38 20.13 -19.95
C HIS A 481 64.04 21.25 -20.95
N GLU A 482 64.05 22.50 -20.48
CA GLU A 482 64.40 23.66 -21.30
C GLU A 482 65.57 24.41 -20.65
N GLU A 483 66.75 24.18 -21.21
CA GLU A 483 67.90 25.06 -21.08
C GLU A 483 67.68 26.34 -21.91
N THR A 484 67.78 27.48 -21.24
CA THR A 484 68.33 28.78 -21.68
C THR A 484 68.21 29.19 -23.16
N GLY A 485 67.50 30.30 -23.41
CA GLY A 485 67.62 31.07 -24.64
C GLY A 485 66.87 32.40 -24.61
N HIS A 486 67.59 33.47 -24.28
CA HIS A 486 67.24 34.89 -24.41
C HIS A 486 66.61 35.23 -25.78
N ASN A 487 65.50 35.99 -25.84
CA ASN A 487 65.51 37.38 -26.38
C ASN A 487 64.16 38.11 -26.26
N GLU A 488 64.27 39.42 -26.07
CA GLU A 488 63.23 40.45 -26.04
C GLU A 488 62.45 40.57 -27.38
N ASN A 489 61.16 40.93 -27.37
CA ASN A 489 60.69 42.33 -27.37
C ASN A 489 59.22 42.49 -27.85
N SER A 490 58.53 43.41 -27.17
CA SER A 490 57.44 44.31 -27.59
C SER A 490 56.12 43.81 -28.24
N ARG A 491 55.06 43.96 -27.43
CA ARG A 491 53.82 44.78 -27.63
C ARG A 491 53.01 44.63 -28.92
N GLY A 492 51.73 44.26 -28.73
CA GLY A 492 50.62 44.73 -29.57
C GLY A 492 49.27 44.09 -29.21
N SER A 493 48.45 44.87 -28.45
CA SER A 493 46.98 45.11 -28.58
C SER A 493 46.02 43.96 -28.94
N ALA A 494 44.75 43.91 -28.56
CA ALA A 494 43.87 44.57 -27.60
C ALA A 494 42.48 43.95 -27.87
N ASN A 495 41.67 43.81 -26.81
CA ASN A 495 40.20 43.81 -26.78
C ASN A 495 39.37 42.94 -27.76
N VAL A 496 38.56 42.06 -27.16
CA VAL A 496 37.19 41.80 -27.67
C VAL A 496 36.20 41.98 -26.52
N ILE A 497 35.21 42.82 -26.81
CA ILE A 497 34.12 43.32 -25.98
C ILE A 497 32.95 42.33 -26.03
N SER A 498 32.27 42.14 -24.90
CA SER A 498 30.98 41.46 -24.80
C SER A 498 29.83 42.35 -25.25
N VAL A 499 28.78 41.76 -25.84
CA VAL A 499 27.43 42.32 -25.81
C VAL A 499 26.43 41.16 -25.76
N ASP A 500 25.56 41.22 -24.74
CA ASP A 500 24.41 40.37 -24.49
C ASP A 500 23.30 40.52 -25.56
N SER A 501 22.54 39.44 -25.76
CA SER A 501 21.06 39.43 -25.68
C SER A 501 20.57 38.00 -25.43
#